data_AF-A0A957RDV8-F1
#
_entry.id   AF-A0A957RDV8-F1
#
_cell.length_a   1.000
_cell.length_b   1.000
_cell.length_c   1.000
_cell.angle_alpha   90.00
_cell.angle_beta   90.00
_cell.angle_gamma   90.00
#
_symmetry.space_group_name_H-M   'P 1'
#
loop_
_entity.id
_entity.type
_entity.pdbx_description
1 polymer ?
#
loop_
_entity_poly.entity_id
_entity_poly.type
_entity_poly.pdbx_seq_one_letter_code
_entity_poly.pdbx_strand_id
1 'polypeptide(L)'
;LTGSYALGAVSDREPGLLVTAKNGGSPIIVGQGEKQAFLASDIPAILPYTRDIISLHDGDFAVLSEEGIQIVDIDGRPIDREFHAVQWDPVSAEKGGYDHFMQKEIFEQPRAITDTIGTRVNETELDVDLDGITFTREELDGLQGVTLVACGTSYYASLLGKYMIEQIAGIPCEVDLASEFRYRQPIVGPRRIVIPVSQSGETADT
;
A
#
# COMPACT_ATOMS: atom_id res chain seq x y z
N LEU A 1 -11.24 -5.19 -18.80
CA LEU A 1 -10.89 -5.57 -17.41
C LEU A 1 -12.19 -5.67 -16.61
N THR A 2 -12.27 -6.55 -15.62
CA THR A 2 -13.42 -6.66 -14.70
C THR A 2 -12.93 -6.48 -13.27
N GLY A 3 -13.56 -5.63 -12.47
CA GLY A 3 -13.13 -5.31 -11.10
C GLY A 3 -12.66 -3.86 -10.95
N SER A 4 -12.06 -3.56 -9.78
CA SER A 4 -11.50 -2.24 -9.46
C SER A 4 -10.10 -2.09 -10.06
N TYR A 5 -9.85 -1.00 -10.79
CA TYR A 5 -8.55 -0.69 -11.37
C TYR A 5 -8.31 0.83 -11.47
N ALA A 6 -7.03 1.17 -11.34
CA ALA A 6 -6.47 2.47 -11.67
C ALA A 6 -5.13 2.22 -12.38
N LEU A 7 -5.03 2.55 -13.66
CA LEU A 7 -3.88 2.19 -14.48
C LEU A 7 -3.46 3.31 -15.43
N GLY A 8 -2.16 3.37 -15.70
CA GLY A 8 -1.55 4.19 -16.75
C GLY A 8 -0.79 3.30 -17.72
N ALA A 9 -0.89 3.60 -19.01
CA ALA A 9 -0.24 2.87 -20.09
C ALA A 9 0.53 3.85 -20.99
N VAL A 10 1.71 3.42 -21.40
CA VAL A 10 2.60 4.11 -22.35
C VAL A 10 3.03 3.12 -23.42
N SER A 11 3.42 3.62 -24.60
CA SER A 11 3.83 2.79 -25.73
C SER A 11 5.08 3.35 -26.37
N ASP A 12 6.04 2.48 -26.69
CA ASP A 12 7.25 2.86 -27.44
C ASP A 12 6.94 3.29 -28.89
N ARG A 13 5.79 2.89 -29.41
CA ARG A 13 5.28 3.29 -30.73
C ARG A 13 4.75 4.72 -30.73
N GLU A 14 4.27 5.21 -29.60
CA GLU A 14 3.69 6.54 -29.41
C GLU A 14 4.19 7.15 -28.08
N PRO A 15 5.48 7.53 -28.00
CA PRO A 15 6.13 7.89 -26.74
C PRO A 15 5.63 9.21 -26.12
N GLY A 16 4.92 10.03 -26.90
CA GLY A 16 4.32 11.29 -26.43
C GLY A 16 2.92 11.13 -25.82
N LEU A 17 2.40 9.90 -25.73
CA LEU A 17 1.06 9.63 -25.24
C LEU A 17 1.09 8.73 -24.00
N LEU A 18 0.31 9.16 -23.01
CA LEU A 18 0.00 8.38 -21.82
C LEU A 18 -1.51 8.24 -21.73
N VAL A 19 -1.99 7.00 -21.64
CA VAL A 19 -3.42 6.70 -21.51
C VAL A 19 -3.69 6.16 -20.12
N THR A 20 -4.74 6.63 -19.48
CA THR A 20 -5.17 6.15 -18.16
C THR A 20 -6.63 5.77 -18.15
N ALA A 21 -6.97 4.80 -17.31
CA ALA A 21 -8.33 4.35 -17.10
C ALA A 21 -8.58 4.12 -15.61
N LYS A 22 -9.74 4.56 -15.14
CA LYS A 22 -10.18 4.37 -13.77
C LYS A 22 -11.54 3.69 -13.72
N ASN A 23 -11.67 2.73 -12.80
CA ASN A 23 -12.94 2.14 -12.43
C ASN A 23 -12.82 1.53 -11.04
N GLY A 24 -13.49 2.06 -10.01
CA GLY A 24 -13.49 1.53 -8.65
C GLY A 24 -12.73 2.39 -7.64
N GLY A 25 -12.27 1.80 -6.53
CA GLY A 25 -11.91 2.55 -5.32
C GLY A 25 -10.60 3.35 -5.37
N SER A 26 -9.69 3.03 -6.28
CA SER A 26 -8.37 3.68 -6.32
C SER A 26 -8.45 5.05 -7.03
N PRO A 27 -7.94 6.14 -6.42
CA PRO A 27 -7.92 7.46 -7.04
C PRO A 27 -6.94 7.53 -8.22
N ILE A 28 -7.28 8.32 -9.22
CA ILE A 28 -6.37 8.78 -10.26
C ILE A 28 -6.53 10.29 -10.38
N ILE A 29 -5.41 10.99 -10.30
CA ILE A 29 -5.33 12.44 -10.45
C ILE A 29 -4.58 12.73 -11.74
N VAL A 30 -5.14 13.60 -12.58
CA VAL A 30 -4.46 14.18 -13.73
C VAL A 30 -4.20 15.66 -13.48
N GLY A 31 -2.99 16.12 -13.80
CA GLY A 31 -2.56 17.51 -13.55
C GLY A 31 -2.16 18.19 -14.84
N GLN A 32 -2.67 19.41 -15.08
CA GLN A 32 -2.31 20.22 -16.24
C GLN A 32 -1.19 21.19 -15.88
N GLY A 33 -0.03 21.08 -16.54
CA GLY A 33 1.04 22.09 -16.51
C GLY A 33 1.05 22.97 -17.76
N GLU A 34 2.00 23.90 -17.85
CA GLU A 34 2.09 24.83 -18.99
C GLU A 34 2.35 24.14 -20.34
N LYS A 35 3.11 23.04 -20.36
CA LYS A 35 3.47 22.25 -21.57
C LYS A 35 3.64 20.76 -21.29
N GLN A 36 2.97 20.27 -20.26
CA GLN A 36 3.13 18.90 -19.78
C GLN A 36 1.88 18.50 -19.01
N ALA A 37 1.58 17.20 -19.05
CA ALA A 37 0.49 16.60 -18.32
C ALA A 37 1.05 15.58 -17.32
N PHE A 38 0.45 15.50 -16.15
CA PHE A 38 0.88 14.62 -15.07
C PHE A 38 -0.20 13.60 -14.76
N LEU A 39 0.22 12.38 -14.42
CA LEU A 39 -0.63 11.34 -13.87
C LEU A 39 -0.04 10.92 -12.51
N ALA A 40 -0.88 10.83 -11.48
CA ALA A 40 -0.49 10.26 -10.21
C ALA A 40 -1.66 9.53 -9.53
N SER A 41 -1.32 8.70 -8.55
CA SER A 41 -2.30 8.07 -7.67
C SER A 41 -2.82 9.03 -6.58
N ASP A 42 -2.12 10.13 -6.31
CA ASP A 42 -2.54 11.10 -5.29
C ASP A 42 -2.07 12.53 -5.63
N ILE A 43 -2.77 13.51 -5.06
CA ILE A 43 -2.57 14.94 -5.28
C ILE A 43 -1.15 15.41 -4.88
N PRO A 44 -0.59 15.00 -3.72
CA PRO A 44 0.73 15.48 -3.27
C PRO A 44 1.87 15.21 -4.24
N ALA A 45 1.78 14.15 -5.05
CA ALA A 45 2.78 13.82 -6.06
C ALA A 45 2.77 14.80 -7.25
N ILE A 46 1.65 15.47 -7.52
CA ILE A 46 1.47 16.41 -8.64
C ILE A 46 1.72 17.86 -8.21
N LEU A 47 1.43 18.20 -6.95
CA LEU A 47 1.50 19.57 -6.44
C LEU A 47 2.85 20.30 -6.57
N PRO A 48 4.02 19.62 -6.60
CA PRO A 48 5.29 20.28 -6.94
C PRO A 48 5.33 20.85 -8.36
N TYR A 49 4.48 20.36 -9.26
CA TYR A 49 4.50 20.67 -10.69
C TYR A 49 3.32 21.51 -11.16
N THR A 50 2.12 21.28 -10.61
CA THR A 50 0.93 22.06 -10.94
C THR A 50 -0.11 22.07 -9.82
N ARG A 51 -0.95 23.11 -9.81
CA ARG A 51 -2.12 23.23 -8.92
C ARG A 51 -3.43 22.89 -9.63
N ASP A 52 -3.44 22.88 -10.96
CA ASP A 52 -4.64 22.62 -11.75
C ASP A 52 -4.78 21.12 -11.99
N ILE A 53 -5.74 20.50 -11.31
CA ILE A 53 -5.93 19.05 -11.34
C ILE A 53 -7.38 18.66 -11.66
N ILE A 54 -7.55 17.40 -12.09
CA ILE A 54 -8.82 16.70 -12.16
C ILE A 54 -8.65 15.35 -11.46
N SER A 55 -9.59 15.01 -10.59
CA SER A 55 -9.76 13.62 -10.12
C SER A 55 -10.65 12.87 -11.09
N LEU A 56 -10.17 11.77 -11.67
CA LEU A 56 -10.98 10.98 -12.60
C LEU A 56 -12.13 10.29 -11.85
N HIS A 57 -13.29 10.20 -12.51
CA HIS A 57 -14.42 9.41 -12.03
C HIS A 57 -14.36 7.97 -12.53
N ASP A 58 -15.22 7.12 -11.99
CA ASP A 58 -15.34 5.76 -12.47
C ASP A 58 -15.89 5.72 -13.90
N GLY A 59 -15.19 4.98 -14.77
CA GLY A 59 -15.47 4.92 -16.19
C GLY A 59 -14.80 6.01 -17.01
N ASP A 60 -14.11 6.96 -16.38
CA ASP A 60 -13.31 7.96 -17.08
C ASP A 60 -12.02 7.32 -17.63
N PHE A 61 -11.71 7.67 -18.87
CA PHE A 61 -10.42 7.47 -19.51
C PHE A 61 -9.81 8.84 -19.76
N ALA A 62 -8.49 8.96 -19.64
CA ALA A 62 -7.80 10.18 -20.04
C ALA A 62 -6.61 9.88 -20.95
N VAL A 63 -6.43 10.73 -21.95
CA VAL A 63 -5.30 10.74 -22.86
C VAL A 63 -4.50 12.00 -22.56
N LEU A 64 -3.25 11.80 -22.15
CA LEU A 64 -2.32 12.83 -21.74
C LEU A 64 -1.22 12.95 -22.79
N SER A 65 -0.94 14.19 -23.19
CA SER A 65 0.11 14.54 -24.15
C SER A 65 0.75 15.88 -23.78
N GLU A 66 1.78 16.30 -24.52
CA GLU A 66 2.33 17.66 -24.42
C GLU A 66 1.31 18.74 -24.79
N GLU A 67 0.32 18.41 -25.62
CA GLU A 67 -0.73 19.33 -26.08
C GLU A 67 -1.83 19.52 -25.03
N GLY A 68 -1.92 18.63 -24.03
CA GLY A 68 -2.87 18.70 -22.94
C GLY A 68 -3.52 17.37 -22.59
N ILE A 69 -4.64 17.46 -21.88
CA ILE A 69 -5.38 16.34 -21.32
C ILE A 69 -6.77 16.29 -21.96
N GLN A 70 -7.13 15.13 -22.52
CA GLN A 70 -8.48 14.86 -23.01
C GLN A 70 -9.10 13.73 -22.19
N ILE A 71 -10.29 13.96 -21.65
CA ILE A 71 -11.06 12.95 -20.92
C ILE A 71 -12.16 12.41 -21.83
N VAL A 72 -12.31 11.09 -21.84
CA VAL A 72 -13.29 10.37 -22.67
C VAL A 72 -14.01 9.29 -21.86
N ASP A 73 -15.21 8.94 -22.29
CA ASP A 73 -15.95 7.79 -21.76
C ASP A 73 -15.43 6.46 -22.36
N ILE A 74 -16.03 5.36 -21.92
CA ILE A 74 -15.72 4.00 -22.43
C ILE A 74 -16.02 3.83 -23.92
N ASP A 75 -16.91 4.65 -24.50
CA ASP A 75 -17.22 4.67 -25.93
C ASP A 75 -16.27 5.59 -26.72
N GLY A 76 -15.30 6.24 -26.05
CA GLY A 76 -14.35 7.18 -26.63
C GLY A 76 -14.93 8.57 -26.89
N ARG A 77 -16.10 8.90 -26.33
CA ARG A 77 -16.70 10.23 -26.48
C ARG A 77 -16.07 11.22 -25.49
N PRO A 78 -15.74 12.45 -25.92
CA PRO A 78 -15.22 13.46 -25.01
C PRO A 78 -16.17 13.74 -23.84
N ILE A 79 -15.62 13.74 -22.64
CA ILE A 79 -16.29 14.18 -21.41
C ILE A 79 -15.64 15.49 -20.97
N ASP A 80 -16.46 16.50 -20.69
CA ASP A 80 -15.98 17.73 -20.09
C ASP A 80 -15.83 17.57 -18.56
N ARG A 81 -14.66 17.92 -18.04
CA ARG A 81 -14.33 17.88 -16.62
C ARG A 81 -13.60 19.17 -16.28
N GLU A 82 -14.10 19.89 -15.29
CA GLU A 82 -13.48 21.14 -14.87
C GLU A 82 -12.22 20.88 -14.03
N PHE A 83 -11.11 21.48 -14.45
CA PHE A 83 -9.93 21.60 -13.60
C PHE A 83 -10.25 22.43 -12.37
N HIS A 84 -9.76 21.98 -11.22
CA HIS A 84 -9.85 22.71 -9.98
C HIS A 84 -8.45 22.98 -9.45
N ALA A 85 -8.24 24.24 -9.03
CA ALA A 85 -6.99 24.68 -8.44
C ALA A 85 -6.93 24.24 -6.97
N VAL A 86 -5.94 23.41 -6.63
CA VAL A 86 -5.71 22.97 -5.25
C VAL A 86 -5.15 24.12 -4.42
N GLN A 87 -5.99 24.67 -3.54
CA GLN A 87 -5.62 25.80 -2.69
C GLN A 87 -4.88 25.41 -1.40
N TRP A 88 -4.85 24.11 -1.06
CA TRP A 88 -4.18 23.63 0.13
C TRP A 88 -2.74 23.18 -0.13
N ASP A 89 -1.91 23.28 0.90
CA ASP A 89 -0.54 22.76 0.93
C ASP A 89 -0.56 21.23 1.10
N PRO A 90 0.18 20.43 0.31
CA PRO A 90 0.10 18.96 0.30
C PRO A 90 0.14 18.32 1.68
N VAL A 91 1.08 18.82 2.49
CA VAL A 91 1.34 18.40 3.87
C VAL A 91 0.12 18.62 4.76
N SER A 92 -0.70 19.64 4.49
CA SER A 92 -1.87 19.98 5.29
C SER A 92 -3.08 19.09 5.00
N ALA A 93 -3.28 18.63 3.76
CA ALA A 93 -4.38 17.71 3.47
C ALA A 93 -4.05 16.26 3.79
N GLU A 94 -2.80 15.82 3.60
CA GLU A 94 -2.40 14.50 4.09
C GLU A 94 -2.55 14.42 5.63
N LYS A 95 -2.35 15.53 6.33
CA LYS A 95 -2.64 15.66 7.75
C LYS A 95 -4.12 15.66 8.10
N GLY A 96 -5.06 15.72 7.14
CA GLY A 96 -6.49 15.50 7.40
C GLY A 96 -7.12 16.40 8.47
N GLY A 97 -6.60 17.62 8.66
CA GLY A 97 -7.05 18.55 9.71
C GLY A 97 -6.35 18.39 11.07
N TYR A 98 -5.37 17.50 11.20
CA TYR A 98 -4.51 17.38 12.38
C TYR A 98 -3.28 18.30 12.29
N ASP A 99 -2.72 18.69 13.43
CA ASP A 99 -1.54 19.56 13.48
C ASP A 99 -0.27 18.80 13.05
N HIS A 100 -0.20 17.50 13.37
CA HIS A 100 0.94 16.62 13.11
C HIS A 100 0.50 15.27 12.51
N PHE A 101 1.35 14.67 11.66
CA PHE A 101 1.14 13.30 11.15
C PHE A 101 1.05 12.26 12.27
N MET A 102 1.95 12.32 13.25
CA MET A 102 1.90 11.43 14.41
C MET A 102 0.56 11.54 15.16
N GLN A 103 0.00 12.75 15.26
CA GLN A 103 -1.32 12.94 15.86
C GLN A 103 -2.41 12.27 15.01
N LYS A 104 -2.41 12.51 13.69
CA LYS A 104 -3.33 11.83 12.77
C LYS A 104 -3.23 10.31 12.90
N GLU A 105 -2.04 9.75 12.80
CA GLU A 105 -1.79 8.30 12.85
C GLU A 105 -2.25 7.68 14.17
N ILE A 106 -2.03 8.37 15.31
CA ILE A 106 -2.53 7.92 16.62
C ILE A 106 -4.05 7.82 16.61
N PHE A 107 -4.75 8.82 16.03
CA PHE A 107 -6.21 8.85 15.97
C PHE A 107 -6.79 7.90 14.91
N GLU A 108 -6.01 7.55 13.88
CA GLU A 108 -6.41 6.61 12.84
C GLU A 108 -6.25 5.14 13.24
N GLN A 109 -5.58 4.83 14.36
CA GLN A 109 -5.38 3.45 14.85
C GLN A 109 -6.65 2.57 14.88
N PRO A 110 -7.83 3.04 15.35
CA PRO A 110 -9.04 2.21 15.34
C PRO A 110 -9.44 1.75 13.94
N ARG A 111 -9.34 2.66 12.96
CA ARG A 111 -9.61 2.34 11.56
C ARG A 111 -8.51 1.44 10.99
N ALA A 112 -7.24 1.75 11.23
CA ALA A 112 -6.12 0.96 10.72
C ALA A 112 -6.18 -0.51 11.20
N ILE A 113 -6.57 -0.75 12.46
CA ILE A 113 -6.80 -2.09 12.99
C ILE A 113 -7.95 -2.79 12.27
N THR A 114 -9.05 -2.07 12.03
CA THR A 114 -10.23 -2.59 11.31
C THR A 114 -9.86 -2.96 9.88
N ASP A 115 -9.13 -2.11 9.17
CA ASP A 115 -8.71 -2.35 7.79
C ASP A 115 -7.73 -3.54 7.72
N THR A 116 -6.88 -3.73 8.74
CA THR A 116 -5.90 -4.83 8.82
C THR A 116 -6.54 -6.19 9.12
N ILE A 117 -7.51 -6.24 10.04
CA ILE A 117 -8.12 -7.50 10.49
C ILE A 117 -9.39 -7.81 9.68
N GLY A 118 -10.23 -6.80 9.44
CA GLY A 118 -11.56 -6.97 8.86
C GLY A 118 -11.55 -7.46 7.41
N THR A 119 -10.45 -7.24 6.68
CA THR A 119 -10.27 -7.79 5.33
C THR A 119 -9.85 -9.25 5.32
N ARG A 120 -9.44 -9.79 6.47
CA ARG A 120 -8.86 -11.14 6.61
C ARG A 120 -9.73 -12.11 7.39
N VAL A 121 -10.74 -11.64 8.11
CA VAL A 121 -11.57 -12.51 8.96
C VAL A 121 -12.95 -12.67 8.33
N ASN A 122 -13.34 -13.90 8.03
CA ASN A 122 -14.72 -14.24 7.71
C ASN A 122 -15.44 -14.66 8.99
N GLU A 123 -16.17 -13.73 9.61
CA GLU A 123 -16.91 -13.99 10.85
C GLU A 123 -18.02 -15.04 10.70
N THR A 124 -18.57 -15.20 9.49
CA THR A 124 -19.66 -16.16 9.24
C THR A 124 -19.12 -17.59 9.17
N GLU A 125 -17.97 -17.77 8.51
CA GLU A 125 -17.33 -19.07 8.35
C GLU A 125 -16.35 -19.41 9.48
N LEU A 126 -16.09 -18.44 10.38
CA LEU A 126 -15.07 -18.51 11.43
C LEU A 126 -13.69 -18.87 10.87
N ASP A 127 -13.37 -18.28 9.72
CA ASP A 127 -12.15 -18.55 8.97
C ASP A 127 -11.31 -17.28 8.78
N VAL A 128 -10.02 -17.46 8.50
CA VAL A 128 -9.06 -16.38 8.27
C VAL A 128 -8.43 -16.54 6.88
N ASP A 129 -8.63 -15.56 6.02
CA ASP A 129 -7.93 -15.43 4.74
C ASP A 129 -6.54 -14.83 4.95
N LEU A 130 -5.52 -15.59 4.57
CA LEU A 130 -4.11 -15.21 4.67
C LEU A 130 -3.53 -14.77 3.32
N ASP A 131 -4.38 -14.31 2.38
CA ASP A 131 -4.00 -13.71 1.10
C ASP A 131 -3.07 -14.63 0.28
N GLY A 132 -3.50 -15.88 0.12
CA GLY A 132 -2.77 -16.90 -0.64
C GLY A 132 -1.63 -17.58 0.12
N ILE A 133 -1.30 -17.16 1.36
CA ILE A 133 -0.38 -17.90 2.22
C ILE A 133 -1.06 -19.19 2.67
N THR A 134 -0.52 -20.32 2.22
CA THR A 134 -1.03 -21.65 2.57
C THR A 134 0.10 -22.52 3.11
N PHE A 135 -0.24 -23.31 4.12
CA PHE A 135 0.65 -24.33 4.67
C PHE A 135 -0.06 -25.67 4.60
N THR A 136 0.65 -26.70 4.20
CA THR A 136 0.18 -28.07 4.36
C THR A 136 0.18 -28.45 5.84
N ARG A 137 -0.68 -29.40 6.19
CA ARG A 137 -0.71 -29.93 7.56
C ARG A 137 0.64 -30.52 7.99
N GLU A 138 1.34 -31.16 7.06
CA GLU A 138 2.65 -31.77 7.30
C GLU A 138 3.73 -30.72 7.62
N GLU A 139 3.72 -29.57 6.93
CA GLU A 139 4.63 -28.45 7.21
C GLU A 139 4.38 -27.87 8.61
N LEU A 140 3.11 -27.70 8.98
CA LEU A 140 2.73 -27.17 10.30
C LEU A 140 3.07 -28.15 11.43
N ASP A 141 2.77 -29.45 11.27
CA ASP A 141 3.08 -30.47 12.29
C ASP A 141 4.61 -30.68 12.43
N GLY A 142 5.37 -30.42 11.37
CA GLY A 142 6.83 -30.47 11.37
C GLY A 142 7.52 -29.23 11.92
N LEU A 143 6.79 -28.13 12.16
CA LEU A 143 7.35 -26.83 12.54
C LEU A 143 7.89 -26.88 13.99
N GLN A 144 9.16 -26.56 14.15
CA GLN A 144 9.89 -26.61 15.43
C GLN A 144 10.08 -25.24 16.08
N GLY A 145 9.82 -24.15 15.35
CA GLY A 145 9.92 -22.82 15.91
C GLY A 145 9.78 -21.70 14.89
N VAL A 146 9.54 -20.51 15.41
CA VAL A 146 9.48 -19.25 14.65
C VAL A 146 10.56 -18.31 15.18
N THR A 147 11.20 -17.56 14.31
CA THR A 147 12.11 -16.46 14.68
C THR A 147 11.62 -15.18 14.01
N LEU A 148 11.24 -14.19 14.81
CA LEU A 148 10.86 -12.86 14.35
C LEU A 148 12.12 -11.98 14.32
N VAL A 149 12.37 -11.32 13.19
CA VAL A 149 13.57 -10.49 12.99
C VAL A 149 13.15 -9.07 12.65
N ALA A 150 13.60 -8.09 13.44
CA ALA A 150 13.14 -6.72 13.28
C ALA A 150 14.08 -5.69 13.93
N CYS A 151 13.83 -4.41 13.64
CA CYS A 151 14.50 -3.27 14.26
C CYS A 151 13.48 -2.31 14.91
N GLY A 152 13.92 -1.56 15.93
CA GLY A 152 13.16 -0.46 16.53
C GLY A 152 11.75 -0.84 17.00
N THR A 153 10.73 -0.07 16.60
CA THR A 153 9.34 -0.31 17.00
C THR A 153 8.81 -1.68 16.53
N SER A 154 9.22 -2.15 15.35
CA SER A 154 8.84 -3.49 14.86
C SER A 154 9.39 -4.63 15.71
N TYR A 155 10.56 -4.43 16.33
CA TYR A 155 11.11 -5.38 17.31
C TYR A 155 10.23 -5.45 18.57
N TYR A 156 9.77 -4.32 19.10
CA TYR A 156 8.87 -4.31 20.25
C TYR A 156 7.50 -4.94 19.92
N ALA A 157 6.95 -4.72 18.72
CA ALA A 157 5.75 -5.41 18.28
C ALA A 157 5.97 -6.94 18.19
N SER A 158 7.14 -7.36 17.71
CA SER A 158 7.50 -8.78 17.63
C SER A 158 7.61 -9.45 19.01
N LEU A 159 8.05 -8.73 20.04
CA LEU A 159 8.04 -9.26 21.42
C LEU A 159 6.62 -9.59 21.90
N LEU A 160 5.61 -8.80 21.52
CA LEU A 160 4.22 -9.13 21.80
C LEU A 160 3.73 -10.30 20.93
N GLY A 161 4.07 -10.29 19.64
CA GLY A 161 3.75 -11.38 18.71
C GLY A 161 4.27 -12.74 19.17
N LYS A 162 5.46 -12.78 19.77
CA LYS A 162 6.01 -13.99 20.40
C LYS A 162 5.06 -14.61 21.43
N TYR A 163 4.49 -13.80 22.33
CA TYR A 163 3.53 -14.32 23.33
C TYR A 163 2.31 -14.93 22.65
N MET A 164 1.79 -14.29 21.61
CA MET A 164 0.63 -14.80 20.88
C MET A 164 0.94 -16.14 20.18
N ILE A 165 2.09 -16.24 19.51
CA ILE A 165 2.51 -17.48 18.82
C ILE A 165 2.69 -18.62 19.85
N GLU A 166 3.39 -18.36 20.94
CA GLU A 166 3.65 -19.38 21.96
C GLU A 166 2.36 -19.82 22.67
N GLN A 167 1.44 -18.89 22.97
CA GLN A 167 0.21 -19.20 23.71
C GLN A 167 -0.89 -19.83 22.85
N ILE A 168 -1.04 -19.40 21.59
CA ILE A 168 -2.12 -19.85 20.71
C ILE A 168 -1.70 -21.10 19.95
N ALA A 169 -0.50 -21.10 19.36
CA ALA A 169 -0.03 -22.19 18.53
C ALA A 169 0.82 -23.22 19.30
N GLY A 170 1.34 -22.88 20.47
CA GLY A 170 2.21 -23.78 21.24
C GLY A 170 3.60 -23.98 20.61
N ILE A 171 4.01 -23.07 19.72
CA ILE A 171 5.26 -23.17 18.95
C ILE A 171 6.33 -22.27 19.58
N PRO A 172 7.55 -22.76 19.83
CA PRO A 172 8.64 -21.91 20.34
C PRO A 172 8.89 -20.72 19.44
N CYS A 173 8.93 -19.51 20.00
CA CYS A 173 9.18 -18.28 19.24
C CYS A 173 10.37 -17.51 19.79
N GLU A 174 11.27 -17.08 18.93
CA GLU A 174 12.38 -16.18 19.25
C GLU A 174 12.15 -14.82 18.59
N VAL A 175 12.71 -13.76 19.18
CA VAL A 175 12.71 -12.42 18.60
C VAL A 175 14.14 -11.93 18.64
N ASP A 176 14.67 -11.58 17.48
CA ASP A 176 16.02 -11.08 17.33
C ASP A 176 16.04 -9.67 16.79
N LEU A 177 16.98 -8.88 17.33
CA LEU A 177 17.35 -7.61 16.72
C LEU A 177 18.06 -7.91 15.41
N ALA A 178 17.57 -7.36 14.30
CA ALA A 178 18.06 -7.74 12.97
C ALA A 178 19.56 -7.48 12.78
N SER A 179 20.07 -6.39 13.36
CA SER A 179 21.49 -6.06 13.38
C SER A 179 22.34 -7.17 14.02
N GLU A 180 21.86 -7.84 15.07
CA GLU A 180 22.58 -8.94 15.72
C GLU A 180 22.36 -10.28 15.01
N PHE A 181 21.14 -10.51 14.52
CA PHE A 181 20.77 -11.74 13.79
C PHE A 181 21.72 -11.99 12.62
N ARG A 182 22.07 -10.94 11.87
CA ARG A 182 22.97 -11.01 10.72
C ARG A 182 24.39 -11.46 11.07
N TYR A 183 24.91 -11.09 12.24
CA TYR A 183 26.31 -11.34 12.61
C TYR A 183 26.52 -12.53 13.55
N ARG A 184 25.47 -13.03 14.21
CA ARG A 184 25.58 -14.05 15.27
C ARG A 184 25.56 -15.51 14.80
N GLN A 185 25.50 -15.77 13.48
CA GLN A 185 25.34 -17.11 12.89
C GLN A 185 24.13 -17.88 13.47
N PRO A 186 22.89 -17.41 13.21
CA PRO A 186 21.69 -18.00 13.79
C PRO A 186 21.46 -19.42 13.27
N ILE A 187 21.00 -20.31 14.16
CA ILE A 187 20.70 -21.70 13.83
C ILE A 187 19.30 -21.75 13.21
N VAL A 188 19.24 -21.50 11.91
CA VAL A 188 18.01 -21.64 11.10
C VAL A 188 17.99 -23.03 10.47
N GLY A 189 17.09 -23.89 10.97
CA GLY A 189 16.88 -25.24 10.44
C GLY A 189 15.73 -25.29 9.42
N PRO A 190 15.60 -26.37 8.65
CA PRO A 190 14.53 -26.53 7.64
C PRO A 190 13.12 -26.61 8.23
N ARG A 191 13.02 -26.75 9.56
CA ARG A 191 11.78 -26.83 10.33
C ARG A 191 11.53 -25.57 11.16
N ARG A 192 12.12 -24.44 10.80
CA ARG A 192 11.88 -23.15 11.47
C ARG A 192 11.53 -22.09 10.44
N ILE A 193 10.61 -21.21 10.80
CA ILE A 193 10.21 -20.07 9.97
C ILE A 193 10.92 -18.83 10.51
N VAL A 194 11.48 -18.03 9.60
CA VAL A 194 11.98 -16.69 9.90
C VAL A 194 11.01 -15.68 9.32
N ILE A 195 10.52 -14.76 10.15
CA ILE A 195 9.57 -13.72 9.75
C ILE A 195 10.24 -12.35 9.96
N PRO A 196 10.68 -11.68 8.89
CA PRO A 196 11.12 -10.30 8.97
C PRO A 196 9.90 -9.39 9.21
N VAL A 197 10.02 -8.45 10.15
CA VAL A 197 8.94 -7.50 10.48
C VAL A 197 9.43 -6.08 10.28
N SER A 198 8.92 -5.39 9.26
CA SER A 198 9.26 -4.01 8.93
C SER A 198 8.02 -3.26 8.47
N GLN A 199 7.90 -1.99 8.87
CA GLN A 199 6.84 -1.11 8.38
C GLN A 199 7.13 -0.62 6.96
N SER A 200 8.38 -0.28 6.65
CA SER A 200 8.75 0.25 5.34
C SER A 200 9.08 -0.84 4.32
N GLY A 201 9.48 -2.03 4.78
CA GLY A 201 10.01 -3.09 3.90
C GLY A 201 11.42 -2.82 3.36
N GLU A 202 12.03 -1.69 3.73
CA GLU A 202 13.32 -1.22 3.20
C GLU A 202 14.42 -1.15 4.28
N THR A 203 14.11 -1.58 5.50
CA THR A 203 15.06 -1.50 6.63
C THR A 203 16.27 -2.40 6.36
N ALA A 204 17.45 -1.82 6.10
CA ALA A 204 18.61 -2.56 5.56
C ALA A 204 19.11 -3.75 6.39
N ASP A 205 18.89 -3.74 7.71
CA ASP A 205 19.27 -4.86 8.58
C ASP A 205 18.21 -5.96 8.67
N THR A 206 16.94 -5.63 8.43
CA THR A 206 15.78 -6.55 8.54
C THR A 206 15.59 -7.33 7.26
#